data_AF-A0AAJ2DWW1-F1
#
_entry.id   AF-A0AAJ2DWW1-F1
#
_cell.length_a   1.000
_cell.length_b   1.000
_cell.length_c   1.000
_cell.angle_alpha   90.00
_cell.angle_beta   90.00
_cell.angle_gamma   90.00
#
_symmetry.space_group_name_H-M   'P 1'
#
loop_
_entity.id
_entity.type
_entity.pdbx_description
1 polymer ?
#
loop_
_entity_poly.entity_id
_entity_poly.type
_entity_poly.pdbx_seq_one_letter_code
_entity_poly.pdbx_strand_id
1 'polypeptide(L)'
;MTVDALWSKLASRAIRVALARRDVSYAELADALNTMGLSESSRSVEGKIQRGTFRFSFFLQTLAASESQYPEQWTVPLRSGASWEKCAADVIQAELVAQPWLNHILLSQRLAEIGVEVAAETLKSQIVDGTLSTALFLQCATVCRFPDLQFFLDSQDMMDAALAGASAR
;
A
#
# COMPACT_ATOMS: atom_id res chain seq x y z
N MET A 1 15.84 -5.39 14.08
CA MET A 1 15.15 -4.65 13.00
C MET A 1 13.75 -4.35 13.49
N THR A 2 13.26 -3.11 13.41
CA THR A 2 11.92 -2.76 13.92
C THR A 2 10.83 -3.29 13.01
N VAL A 3 9.61 -3.46 13.55
CA VAL A 3 8.42 -3.86 12.78
C VAL A 3 8.21 -2.89 11.62
N ASP A 4 8.26 -1.58 11.86
CA ASP A 4 8.12 -0.56 10.81
C ASP A 4 9.15 -0.70 9.68
N ALA A 5 10.39 -1.07 10.00
CA ALA A 5 11.44 -1.24 9.00
C ALA A 5 11.20 -2.48 8.12
N LEU A 6 10.62 -3.55 8.68
CA LEU A 6 10.20 -4.73 7.91
C LEU A 6 9.12 -4.36 6.88
N TRP A 7 8.06 -3.70 7.34
CA TRP A 7 6.94 -3.31 6.48
C TRP A 7 7.33 -2.25 5.44
N SER A 8 8.22 -1.32 5.78
CA SER A 8 8.75 -0.33 4.83
C SER A 8 9.55 -1.01 3.72
N LYS A 9 10.36 -2.04 4.03
CA LYS A 9 11.07 -2.83 3.01
C LYS A 9 10.12 -3.58 2.08
N LEU A 10 9.02 -4.12 2.61
CA LEU A 10 7.99 -4.77 1.80
C LEU A 10 7.30 -3.76 0.86
N ALA A 11 6.97 -2.56 1.35
CA ALA A 11 6.42 -1.49 0.53
C ALA A 11 7.38 -1.09 -0.61
N SER A 12 8.68 -0.91 -0.31
CA SER A 12 9.71 -0.66 -1.32
C SER A 12 9.76 -1.75 -2.39
N ARG A 13 9.70 -3.02 -1.96
CA ARG A 13 9.78 -4.17 -2.85
C ARG A 13 8.55 -4.28 -3.76
N ALA A 14 7.36 -3.97 -3.24
CA ALA A 14 6.13 -3.99 -4.03
C ALA A 14 6.23 -3.10 -5.28
N ILE A 15 6.73 -1.86 -5.12
CA ILE A 15 6.98 -0.97 -6.27
C ILE A 15 8.05 -1.55 -7.18
N ARG A 16 9.19 -1.99 -6.64
CA ARG A 16 10.29 -2.51 -7.47
C ARG A 16 9.86 -3.69 -8.34
N VAL A 17 9.06 -4.59 -7.78
CA VAL A 17 8.50 -5.73 -8.52
C VAL A 17 7.56 -5.25 -9.63
N ALA A 18 6.67 -4.30 -9.33
CA ALA A 18 5.76 -3.71 -10.31
C ALA A 18 6.52 -3.08 -11.49
N LEU A 19 7.52 -2.24 -11.19
CA LEU A 19 8.36 -1.59 -12.21
C LEU A 19 9.19 -2.60 -13.02
N ALA A 20 9.82 -3.57 -12.36
CA ALA A 20 10.63 -4.58 -13.03
C ALA A 20 9.82 -5.44 -14.01
N ARG A 21 8.56 -5.74 -13.68
CA ARG A 21 7.65 -6.49 -14.58
C ARG A 21 7.27 -5.72 -15.85
N ARG A 22 7.41 -4.40 -15.84
CA ARG A 22 7.10 -3.50 -16.97
C ARG A 22 8.35 -2.91 -17.62
N ASP A 23 9.53 -3.28 -17.13
CA ASP A 23 10.83 -2.73 -17.54
C ASP A 23 10.90 -1.18 -17.44
N VAL A 24 10.30 -0.63 -16.38
CA VAL A 24 10.22 0.83 -16.15
C VAL A 24 11.30 1.28 -15.18
N SER A 25 12.13 2.23 -15.59
CA SER A 25 13.13 2.90 -14.75
C SER A 25 12.51 3.97 -13.84
N TYR A 26 13.24 4.41 -12.81
CA TYR A 26 12.77 5.52 -11.97
C TYR A 26 12.67 6.86 -12.71
N ALA A 27 13.44 7.04 -13.78
CA ALA A 27 13.33 8.23 -14.63
C ALA A 27 12.03 8.22 -15.43
N GLU A 28 11.74 7.10 -16.10
CA GLU A 28 10.49 6.92 -16.85
C GLU A 28 9.27 6.98 -15.94
N LEU A 29 9.35 6.41 -14.73
CA LEU A 29 8.30 6.56 -13.73
C LEU A 29 8.09 8.03 -13.35
N ALA A 30 9.15 8.78 -13.10
CA ALA A 30 9.02 10.20 -12.76
C ALA A 30 8.36 10.99 -13.90
N ASP A 31 8.76 10.75 -15.15
CA ASP A 31 8.17 11.40 -16.34
C ASP A 31 6.68 11.05 -16.51
N ALA A 32 6.32 9.79 -16.31
CA ALA A 32 4.93 9.34 -16.36
C ALA A 32 4.08 9.98 -15.23
N LEU A 33 4.61 10.03 -14.00
CA LEU A 33 3.94 10.71 -12.88
C LEU A 33 3.76 12.21 -13.15
N ASN A 34 4.75 12.87 -13.77
CA ASN A 34 4.64 14.28 -14.15
C ASN A 34 3.56 14.51 -15.22
N THR A 35 3.41 13.58 -16.18
CA THR A 35 2.33 13.62 -17.18
C THR A 35 0.95 13.47 -16.54
N MET A 36 0.86 12.79 -15.39
CA MET A 36 -0.36 12.68 -14.57
C MET A 36 -0.60 13.91 -13.66
N GLY A 37 0.22 14.96 -13.78
CA GLY A 37 0.09 16.20 -13.00
C GLY A 37 0.73 16.15 -11.61
N LEU A 38 1.54 15.14 -11.32
CA LEU A 38 2.33 15.08 -10.09
C LEU A 38 3.66 15.84 -10.29
N SER A 39 4.36 16.17 -9.21
CA SER A 39 5.67 16.83 -9.30
C SER A 39 6.72 15.91 -8.70
N GLU A 40 7.37 15.15 -9.57
CA GLU A 40 8.39 14.17 -9.19
C GLU A 40 9.66 14.31 -10.02
N SER A 41 10.78 13.98 -9.41
CA SER A 41 12.07 13.80 -10.08
C SER A 41 12.51 12.35 -9.90
N SER A 42 13.37 11.85 -10.79
CA SER A 42 13.96 10.51 -10.62
C SER A 42 14.56 10.30 -9.22
N ARG A 43 15.24 11.34 -8.69
CA ARG A 43 15.82 11.32 -7.32
C ARG A 43 14.76 11.29 -6.21
N SER A 44 13.64 12.01 -6.35
CA SER A 44 12.58 11.98 -5.33
C SER A 44 11.85 10.64 -5.32
N VAL A 45 11.60 10.07 -6.49
CA VAL A 45 11.04 8.72 -6.68
C VAL A 45 11.97 7.67 -6.07
N GLU A 46 13.25 7.66 -6.45
CA GLU A 46 14.24 6.75 -5.90
C GLU A 46 14.31 6.85 -4.37
N GLY A 47 14.39 8.06 -3.82
CA GLY A 47 14.44 8.29 -2.38
C GLY A 47 13.18 7.80 -1.65
N LYS A 48 11.98 7.97 -2.22
CA LYS A 48 10.73 7.44 -1.67
C LYS A 48 10.75 5.92 -1.65
N ILE A 49 11.08 5.30 -2.79
CA ILE A 49 11.11 3.85 -2.94
C ILE A 49 12.20 3.24 -2.06
N GLN A 50 13.35 3.88 -1.89
CA GLN A 50 14.42 3.41 -1.03
C GLN A 50 14.02 3.39 0.45
N ARG A 51 13.32 4.43 0.92
CA ARG A 51 12.86 4.52 2.31
C ARG A 51 11.64 3.63 2.60
N GLY A 52 10.75 3.44 1.64
CA GLY A 52 9.54 2.63 1.82
C GLY A 52 8.43 3.31 2.62
N THR A 53 8.59 4.57 3.00
CA THR A 53 7.67 5.31 3.89
C THR A 53 6.73 6.24 3.12
N PHE A 54 6.18 5.79 1.99
CA PHE A 54 5.28 6.58 1.13
C PHE A 54 3.81 6.19 1.32
N ARG A 55 2.92 7.12 0.98
CA ARG A 55 1.46 6.94 1.05
C ARG A 55 0.98 5.88 0.08
N PHE A 56 -0.13 5.22 0.41
CA PHE A 56 -0.78 4.27 -0.48
C PHE A 56 -1.25 4.93 -1.78
N SER A 57 -1.65 6.20 -1.74
CA SER A 57 -1.94 6.98 -2.95
C SER A 57 -0.75 7.02 -3.92
N PHE A 58 0.48 7.18 -3.43
CA PHE A 58 1.69 7.13 -4.26
C PHE A 58 1.96 5.74 -4.84
N PHE A 59 1.62 4.69 -4.10
CA PHE A 59 1.68 3.32 -4.64
C PHE A 59 0.73 3.16 -5.82
N LEU A 60 -0.54 3.57 -5.67
CA LEU A 60 -1.52 3.51 -6.76
C LEU A 60 -1.13 4.36 -7.97
N GLN A 61 -0.59 5.56 -7.73
CA GLN A 61 -0.02 6.41 -8.78
C GLN A 61 1.08 5.68 -9.55
N THR A 62 1.97 5.00 -8.84
CA THR A 62 3.07 4.24 -9.45
C THR A 62 2.56 3.07 -10.29
N LEU A 63 1.55 2.34 -9.80
CA LEU A 63 0.93 1.26 -10.57
C LEU A 63 0.27 1.78 -11.85
N ALA A 64 -0.48 2.88 -11.76
CA ALA A 64 -1.11 3.50 -12.91
C ALA A 64 -0.09 4.05 -13.91
N ALA A 65 0.93 4.77 -13.44
CA ALA A 65 1.96 5.40 -14.27
C ALA A 65 2.83 4.38 -15.03
N SER A 66 3.11 3.24 -14.41
CA SER A 66 3.90 2.16 -15.01
C SER A 66 3.05 1.15 -15.78
N GLU A 67 1.73 1.35 -15.85
CA GLU A 67 0.77 0.39 -16.41
C GLU A 67 0.94 -1.02 -15.81
N SER A 68 1.27 -1.08 -14.53
CA SER A 68 1.45 -2.34 -13.81
C SER A 68 0.11 -3.04 -13.63
N GLN A 69 0.17 -4.37 -13.55
CA GLN A 69 -1.02 -5.16 -13.23
C GLN A 69 -1.47 -4.89 -11.79
N TYR A 70 -2.78 -4.76 -11.61
CA TYR A 70 -3.44 -4.62 -10.32
C TYR A 70 -4.81 -5.35 -10.36
N PRO A 71 -5.43 -5.60 -9.21
CA PRO A 71 -6.71 -6.30 -9.11
C PRO A 71 -7.83 -5.60 -9.89
N GLU A 72 -8.70 -6.38 -10.54
CA GLU A 72 -9.74 -5.84 -11.42
C GLU A 72 -10.66 -4.86 -10.69
N GLN A 73 -11.00 -5.12 -9.43
CA GLN A 73 -11.86 -4.26 -8.62
C GLN A 73 -11.25 -2.88 -8.32
N TRP A 74 -9.94 -2.69 -8.49
CA TRP A 74 -9.30 -1.37 -8.35
C TRP A 74 -9.49 -0.50 -9.59
N THR A 75 -9.95 -1.07 -10.72
CA THR A 75 -10.09 -0.37 -11.99
C THR A 75 -11.01 0.85 -11.88
N VAL A 76 -12.16 0.72 -11.21
CA VAL A 76 -13.13 1.81 -11.09
C VAL A 76 -12.55 2.98 -10.27
N PRO A 77 -12.01 2.78 -9.05
CA PRO A 77 -11.31 3.84 -8.32
C PRO A 77 -10.20 4.52 -9.13
N LEU A 78 -9.29 3.75 -9.73
CA LEU A 78 -8.11 4.28 -10.45
C LEU A 78 -8.47 5.06 -11.72
N ARG A 79 -9.63 4.78 -12.32
CA ARG A 79 -10.11 5.47 -13.53
C ARG A 79 -11.17 6.54 -13.26
N SER A 80 -11.53 6.76 -12.00
CA SER A 80 -12.60 7.68 -11.62
C SER A 80 -12.31 9.16 -11.90
N GLY A 81 -11.03 9.53 -12.03
CA GLY A 81 -10.59 10.93 -12.14
C GLY A 81 -10.67 11.71 -10.82
N ALA A 82 -10.99 11.03 -9.70
CA ALA A 82 -10.93 11.63 -8.37
C ALA A 82 -9.48 11.89 -7.93
N SER A 83 -9.31 12.58 -6.79
CA SER A 83 -7.97 12.70 -6.18
C SER A 83 -7.39 11.32 -5.84
N TRP A 84 -6.06 11.22 -5.82
CA TRP A 84 -5.38 9.97 -5.49
C TRP A 84 -5.63 9.51 -4.05
N GLU A 85 -5.85 10.45 -3.13
CA GLU A 85 -6.34 10.17 -1.77
C GLU A 85 -7.73 9.52 -1.82
N LYS A 86 -8.67 10.07 -2.59
CA LYS A 86 -10.00 9.46 -2.73
C LYS A 86 -9.92 8.07 -3.37
N CYS A 87 -9.08 7.89 -4.38
CA CYS A 87 -8.83 6.59 -4.99
C CYS A 87 -8.28 5.59 -3.96
N ALA A 88 -7.31 6.00 -3.14
CA ALA A 88 -6.75 5.17 -2.08
C ALA A 88 -7.79 4.76 -1.04
N ALA A 89 -8.66 5.70 -0.63
CA ALA A 89 -9.78 5.44 0.26
C ALA A 89 -10.76 4.43 -0.35
N ASP A 90 -11.13 4.60 -1.61
CA ASP A 90 -12.08 3.71 -2.29
C ASP A 90 -11.55 2.30 -2.48
N VAL A 91 -10.26 2.16 -2.82
CA VAL A 91 -9.61 0.85 -2.94
C VAL A 91 -9.66 0.10 -1.62
N ILE A 92 -9.15 0.69 -0.53
CA ILE A 92 -9.13 -0.04 0.75
C ILE A 92 -10.55 -0.29 1.29
N GLN A 93 -11.49 0.63 1.08
CA GLN A 93 -12.87 0.43 1.51
C GLN A 93 -13.53 -0.71 0.73
N ALA A 94 -13.28 -0.84 -0.58
CA ALA A 94 -13.77 -1.96 -1.37
C ALA A 94 -13.25 -3.31 -0.83
N GLU A 95 -11.96 -3.39 -0.49
CA GLU A 95 -11.36 -4.58 0.12
C GLU A 95 -11.96 -4.92 1.49
N LEU A 96 -12.25 -3.89 2.31
CA LEU A 96 -12.86 -4.08 3.63
C LEU A 96 -14.34 -4.44 3.55
N VAL A 97 -15.09 -3.90 2.60
CA VAL A 97 -16.52 -4.23 2.38
C VAL A 97 -16.71 -5.69 1.98
N ALA A 98 -15.71 -6.32 1.35
CA ALA A 98 -15.71 -7.77 1.11
C ALA A 98 -15.72 -8.60 2.41
N GLN A 99 -15.46 -7.98 3.58
CA GLN A 99 -15.51 -8.58 4.91
C GLN A 99 -16.45 -7.79 5.85
N PRO A 100 -17.78 -7.90 5.69
CA PRO A 100 -18.75 -7.03 6.39
C PRO A 100 -18.70 -7.09 7.93
N TRP A 101 -18.13 -8.16 8.49
CA TRP A 101 -17.96 -8.34 9.94
C TRP A 101 -16.72 -7.61 10.50
N LEU A 102 -15.85 -7.09 9.64
CA LEU A 102 -14.63 -6.38 10.02
C LEU A 102 -14.91 -4.89 10.14
N ASN A 103 -14.86 -4.36 11.36
CA ASN A 103 -14.89 -2.92 11.61
C ASN A 103 -13.48 -2.39 11.98
N HIS A 104 -13.32 -1.07 12.03
CA HIS A 104 -12.06 -0.40 12.34
C HIS A 104 -11.50 -0.75 13.74
N ILE A 105 -12.35 -1.10 14.71
CA ILE A 105 -11.95 -1.54 16.05
C ILE A 105 -11.28 -2.92 15.95
N LEU A 106 -11.94 -3.89 15.31
CA LEU A 106 -11.40 -5.23 15.12
C LEU A 106 -10.14 -5.21 14.25
N LEU A 107 -10.09 -4.35 13.23
CA LEU A 107 -8.91 -4.18 12.39
C LEU A 107 -7.72 -3.66 13.21
N SER A 108 -7.92 -2.64 14.03
CA SER A 108 -6.89 -2.13 14.96
C SER A 108 -6.39 -3.21 15.92
N GLN A 109 -7.30 -4.03 16.48
CA GLN A 109 -6.93 -5.15 17.34
C GLN A 109 -6.06 -6.19 16.62
N ARG A 110 -6.40 -6.54 15.38
CA ARG A 110 -5.60 -7.47 14.57
C ARG A 110 -4.24 -6.92 14.18
N LEU A 111 -4.14 -5.63 13.91
CA LEU A 111 -2.85 -4.98 13.68
C LEU A 111 -1.96 -5.09 14.93
N ALA A 112 -2.52 -4.95 16.12
CA ALA A 112 -1.77 -5.14 17.36
C ALA A 112 -1.26 -6.59 17.55
N GLU A 113 -1.95 -7.60 16.99
CA GLU A 113 -1.48 -9.00 17.00
C GLU A 113 -0.16 -9.18 16.23
N ILE A 114 0.12 -8.32 15.23
CA ILE A 114 1.36 -8.35 14.43
C ILE A 114 2.35 -7.26 14.86
N GLY A 115 2.17 -6.68 16.05
CA GLY A 115 3.07 -5.65 16.60
C GLY A 115 2.90 -4.27 15.98
N VAL A 116 1.74 -3.98 15.37
CA VAL A 116 1.41 -2.69 14.76
C VAL A 116 0.36 -1.98 15.60
N GLU A 117 0.79 -0.97 16.36
CA GLU A 117 -0.08 -0.22 17.27
C GLU A 117 -0.63 1.04 16.57
N VAL A 118 -1.90 1.00 16.18
CA VAL A 118 -2.63 2.14 15.59
C VAL A 118 -4.01 2.23 16.22
N ALA A 119 -4.36 3.39 16.78
CA ALA A 119 -5.67 3.61 17.39
C ALA A 119 -6.80 3.50 16.35
N ALA A 120 -7.91 2.86 16.73
CA ALA A 120 -9.03 2.57 15.83
C ALA A 120 -9.61 3.82 15.14
N GLU A 121 -9.75 4.94 15.85
CA GLU A 121 -10.26 6.20 15.26
C GLU A 121 -9.26 6.83 14.29
N THR A 122 -7.96 6.76 14.60
CA THR A 122 -6.90 7.21 13.67
C THR A 122 -6.89 6.36 12.41
N LEU A 123 -6.99 5.04 12.56
CA LEU A 123 -7.07 4.10 11.45
C LEU A 123 -8.28 4.38 10.57
N LYS A 124 -9.45 4.60 11.17
CA LYS A 124 -10.68 4.96 10.46
C LYS A 124 -10.52 6.26 9.68
N SER A 125 -9.99 7.33 10.29
CA SER A 125 -9.73 8.59 9.58
C SER A 125 -8.77 8.37 8.42
N GLN A 126 -7.66 7.65 8.62
CA GLN A 126 -6.71 7.38 7.53
C GLN A 126 -7.34 6.59 6.37
N ILE A 127 -8.22 5.64 6.66
CA ILE A 127 -8.99 4.87 5.66
C ILE A 127 -9.95 5.78 4.89
N VAL A 128 -10.72 6.61 5.59
CA VAL A 128 -11.73 7.50 4.98
C VAL A 128 -11.06 8.61 4.16
N ASP A 129 -9.97 9.17 4.67
CA ASP A 129 -9.25 10.28 4.06
C ASP A 129 -8.23 9.80 3.01
N GLY A 130 -7.99 8.49 2.91
CA GLY A 130 -7.02 7.90 1.97
C GLY A 130 -5.57 8.27 2.26
N THR A 131 -5.23 8.55 3.52
CA THR A 131 -3.91 9.05 3.95
C THR A 131 -3.00 7.96 4.50
N LEU A 132 -3.42 6.70 4.41
CA LEU A 132 -2.67 5.52 4.84
C LEU A 132 -1.28 5.46 4.20
N SER A 133 -0.30 4.97 4.97
CA SER A 133 0.98 4.55 4.39
C SER A 133 0.80 3.24 3.62
N THR A 134 1.66 2.99 2.63
CA THR A 134 1.65 1.71 1.91
C THR A 134 1.98 0.55 2.85
N ALA A 135 2.87 0.76 3.81
CA ALA A 135 3.16 -0.22 4.87
C ALA A 135 1.88 -0.58 5.65
N LEU A 136 1.07 0.40 6.05
CA LEU A 136 -0.18 0.16 6.76
C LEU A 136 -1.24 -0.51 5.90
N PHE A 137 -1.34 -0.16 4.62
CA PHE A 137 -2.17 -0.90 3.68
C PHE A 137 -1.77 -2.38 3.61
N LEU A 138 -0.47 -2.67 3.47
CA LEU A 138 0.04 -4.04 3.44
C LEU A 138 -0.21 -4.80 4.75
N GLN A 139 -0.10 -4.13 5.90
CA GLN A 139 -0.42 -4.69 7.21
C GLN A 139 -1.91 -5.05 7.30
N CYS A 140 -2.80 -4.12 6.94
CA CYS A 140 -4.25 -4.36 6.86
C CYS A 140 -4.55 -5.55 5.95
N ALA A 141 -3.97 -5.55 4.75
CA ALA A 141 -4.18 -6.60 3.77
C ALA A 141 -3.66 -7.97 4.24
N THR A 142 -2.59 -8.01 5.04
CA THR A 142 -2.07 -9.24 5.66
C THR A 142 -3.02 -9.77 6.73
N VAL A 143 -3.43 -8.95 7.69
CA VAL A 143 -4.32 -9.38 8.79
C VAL A 143 -5.76 -9.65 8.34
N CYS A 144 -6.14 -9.13 7.17
CA CYS A 144 -7.42 -9.38 6.53
C CYS A 144 -7.35 -10.45 5.43
N ARG A 145 -6.15 -10.93 5.09
CA ARG A 145 -5.90 -11.89 4.00
C ARG A 145 -6.53 -11.46 2.67
N PHE A 146 -6.26 -10.24 2.23
CA PHE A 146 -6.72 -9.80 0.91
C PHE A 146 -6.10 -10.69 -0.17
N PRO A 147 -6.90 -11.35 -1.03
CA PRO A 147 -6.42 -12.33 -2.01
C PRO A 147 -5.50 -11.71 -3.08
N ASP A 148 -5.59 -10.40 -3.22
CA ASP A 148 -5.00 -9.61 -4.28
C ASP A 148 -3.59 -9.09 -3.98
N LEU A 149 -3.05 -9.37 -2.79
CA LEU A 149 -1.66 -9.00 -2.48
C LEU A 149 -0.62 -9.74 -3.33
N GLN A 150 -0.98 -10.91 -3.87
CA GLN A 150 -0.09 -11.72 -4.73
C GLN A 150 0.35 -10.98 -6.00
N PHE A 151 -0.38 -9.95 -6.42
CA PHE A 151 0.04 -9.10 -7.54
C PHE A 151 1.34 -8.35 -7.22
N PHE A 152 1.70 -8.14 -5.96
CA PHE A 152 2.81 -7.28 -5.59
C PHE A 152 3.89 -7.97 -4.76
N LEU A 153 3.49 -8.88 -3.87
CA LEU A 153 4.38 -9.51 -2.90
C LEU A 153 4.01 -10.99 -2.71
N ASP A 154 5.01 -11.83 -2.40
CA ASP A 154 4.76 -13.20 -1.99
C ASP A 154 4.09 -13.21 -0.61
N SER A 155 3.06 -14.04 -0.47
CA SER A 155 2.37 -14.32 0.78
C SER A 155 3.31 -14.71 1.93
N GLN A 156 4.38 -15.46 1.65
CA GLN A 156 5.30 -15.93 2.68
C GLN A 156 6.05 -14.77 3.35
N ASP A 157 6.54 -13.81 2.55
CA ASP A 157 7.27 -12.66 3.09
C ASP A 157 6.39 -11.77 3.98
N MET A 158 5.10 -11.67 3.66
CA MET A 158 4.11 -10.94 4.46
C MET A 158 3.89 -11.63 5.81
N MET A 159 3.74 -12.96 5.77
CA MET A 159 3.58 -13.77 6.97
C MET A 159 4.83 -13.73 7.85
N ASP A 160 6.02 -13.77 7.26
CA ASP A 160 7.29 -13.65 8.00
C ASP A 160 7.41 -12.30 8.70
N ALA A 161 7.02 -11.20 8.04
CA ALA A 161 6.98 -9.88 8.65
C ALA A 161 5.95 -9.79 9.79
N ALA A 162 4.77 -10.39 9.62
CA ALA A 162 3.73 -10.46 10.65
C ALA A 162 4.20 -11.27 11.88
N LEU A 163 4.81 -12.45 11.67
CA LEU A 163 5.35 -13.30 12.73
C LEU A 163 6.50 -12.62 13.49
N ALA A 164 7.39 -11.96 12.77
CA ALA A 164 8.48 -11.20 13.37
C ALA A 164 7.94 -10.05 14.24
N GLY A 165 6.87 -9.37 13.80
CA GLY A 165 6.21 -8.31 14.57
C GLY A 165 5.50 -8.83 15.81
N ALA A 166 4.75 -9.93 15.68
CA ALA A 166 4.08 -10.59 16.80
C ALA A 166 5.08 -11.04 17.88
N SER A 167 6.26 -11.53 17.48
CA SER A 167 7.31 -11.99 18.38
C SER A 167 8.06 -10.86 19.10
N ALA A 168 7.94 -9.62 18.60
CA ALA A 168 8.63 -8.45 19.14
C ALA A 168 7.74 -7.58 20.06
N ARG A 169 6.48 -7.99 20.26
CA ARG A 169 5.50 -7.31 21.11
C ARG A 169 5.77 -7.50 22.60
#